data_AF-A7HPV6-F1
#
_entry.id   AF-A7HPV6-F1
#
_cell.length_a   1.000
_cell.length_b   1.000
_cell.length_c   1.000
_cell.angle_alpha   90.00
_cell.angle_beta   90.00
_cell.angle_gamma   90.00
#
_symmetry.space_group_name_H-M   'P 1'
#
loop_
_entity.id
_entity.type
_entity.pdbx_description
1 polymer ?
#
loop_
_entity_poly.entity_id
_entity_poly.type
_entity_poly.pdbx_seq_one_letter_code
_entity_poly.pdbx_strand_id
1 'polypeptide(L)'
;MNELLTKISSYNLFNYLLPGVLFVVLAEAWTDYSFAQDNILVAAFVYYFIGMVISRLGSLIIEPILKSVGFVKFAEYADFVKASSADPKIEILSEANNSYRTLCAVFAALCLIKLYAWIEGLCPILSGHGGFVLILLLLSLFLFSYRKQTAYITKRIRTKD
;
A
#
# COMPACT_ATOMS: atom_id res chain seq x y z
N MET A 1 -20.56 -4.90 13.98
CA MET A 1 -19.71 -5.46 12.90
C MET A 1 -20.30 -5.18 11.52
N ASN A 2 -21.55 -5.55 11.25
CA ASN A 2 -22.20 -5.29 9.94
C ASN A 2 -22.21 -3.81 9.53
N GLU A 3 -22.52 -2.88 10.43
CA GLU A 3 -22.50 -1.45 10.11
C GLU A 3 -21.10 -0.89 9.79
N LEU A 4 -20.04 -1.43 10.39
CA LEU A 4 -18.67 -1.01 10.08
C LEU A 4 -18.22 -1.59 8.73
N LEU A 5 -18.58 -2.84 8.44
CA LEU A 5 -18.30 -3.49 7.17
C LEU A 5 -19.02 -2.80 6.01
N THR A 6 -20.25 -2.32 6.19
CA THR A 6 -20.98 -1.56 5.16
C THR A 6 -20.42 -0.16 4.92
N LYS A 7 -19.57 0.36 5.82
CA LYS A 7 -18.87 1.65 5.65
C LYS A 7 -17.53 1.51 4.91
N ILE A 8 -17.00 0.29 4.79
CA ILE A 8 -15.79 0.03 4.00
C ILE A 8 -16.21 -0.10 2.54
N SER A 9 -15.73 0.81 1.69
CA SER A 9 -15.95 0.71 0.25
C SER A 9 -15.28 -0.54 -0.33
N SER A 10 -15.80 -1.08 -1.42
CA SER A 10 -15.16 -2.17 -2.18
C SER A 10 -13.71 -1.81 -2.52
N TYR A 11 -13.45 -0.56 -2.90
CA TYR A 11 -12.09 -0.06 -3.14
C TYR A 11 -11.18 -0.26 -1.92
N ASN A 12 -11.61 0.17 -0.74
CA ASN A 12 -10.84 0.05 0.50
C ASN A 12 -10.66 -1.42 0.93
N LEU A 13 -11.67 -2.25 0.69
CA LEU A 13 -11.58 -3.69 0.95
C LEU A 13 -10.48 -4.33 0.11
N PHE A 14 -10.46 -4.09 -1.21
CA PHE A 14 -9.51 -4.73 -2.13
C PHE A 14 -8.13 -4.07 -2.18
N ASN A 15 -8.02 -2.77 -1.89
CA ASN A 15 -6.74 -2.05 -1.93
C ASN A 15 -6.03 -1.97 -0.58
N TYR A 16 -6.74 -2.18 0.54
CA TYR A 16 -6.14 -2.10 1.87
C TYR A 16 -6.38 -3.36 2.69
N LEU A 17 -7.63 -3.73 3.01
CA LEU A 17 -7.85 -4.85 3.93
C LEU A 17 -7.32 -6.18 3.37
N LEU A 18 -7.68 -6.53 2.13
CA LEU A 18 -7.24 -7.77 1.49
C LEU A 18 -5.70 -7.87 1.38
N PRO A 19 -4.98 -6.86 0.83
CA PRO A 19 -3.52 -6.89 0.78
C PRO A 19 -2.85 -7.04 2.15
N GLY A 20 -3.39 -6.40 3.18
CA GLY A 20 -2.86 -6.52 4.54
C GLY A 20 -3.06 -7.91 5.13
N VAL A 21 -4.25 -8.50 4.96
CA VAL A 21 -4.51 -9.89 5.35
C VAL A 21 -3.58 -10.85 4.60
N LEU A 22 -3.43 -10.69 3.29
CA LEU A 22 -2.54 -11.53 2.48
C LEU A 22 -1.09 -11.43 2.95
N PHE A 23 -0.61 -10.22 3.22
CA PHE A 23 0.73 -10.01 3.76
C PHE A 23 0.91 -10.73 5.09
N VAL A 24 -0.01 -10.56 6.03
CA VAL A 24 0.06 -11.18 7.37
C VAL A 24 0.10 -12.70 7.26
N VAL A 25 -0.85 -13.31 6.56
CA VAL A 25 -0.93 -14.77 6.42
C VAL A 25 0.33 -15.35 5.79
N LEU A 26 0.85 -14.71 4.74
CA LEU A 26 2.06 -15.18 4.05
C LEU A 26 3.34 -14.91 4.86
N ALA A 27 3.41 -13.80 5.59
CA ALA A 27 4.55 -13.46 6.43
C ALA A 27 4.67 -14.44 7.61
N GLU A 28 3.57 -14.76 8.28
CA GLU A 28 3.55 -15.77 9.36
C GLU A 28 3.91 -17.17 8.86
N ALA A 29 3.53 -17.52 7.63
CA ALA A 29 3.89 -18.79 7.03
C ALA A 29 5.38 -18.87 6.61
N TRP A 30 6.04 -17.73 6.39
CA TRP A 30 7.38 -17.68 5.78
C TRP A 30 8.49 -17.13 6.71
N THR A 31 8.10 -16.51 7.82
CA THR A 31 8.99 -15.90 8.82
C THR A 31 8.52 -16.26 10.23
N ASP A 32 9.38 -16.03 11.23
CA ASP A 32 9.03 -16.26 12.63
C ASP A 32 8.24 -15.11 13.28
N TYR A 33 7.87 -14.07 12.50
CA TYR A 33 7.06 -12.96 12.98
C TYR A 33 5.58 -13.35 13.02
N SER A 34 4.95 -13.13 14.18
CA SER A 34 3.51 -13.25 14.38
C SER A 34 2.84 -11.88 14.33
N PHE A 35 1.76 -11.78 13.57
CA PHE A 35 0.91 -10.59 13.45
C PHE A 35 -0.51 -10.85 13.99
N ALA A 36 -0.80 -12.08 14.41
CA ALA A 36 -2.07 -12.51 14.98
C ALA A 36 -2.55 -11.58 16.10
N GLN A 37 -3.84 -11.26 16.07
CA GLN A 37 -4.50 -10.45 17.08
C GLN A 37 -5.69 -11.23 17.65
N ASP A 38 -5.81 -11.30 18.97
CA ASP A 38 -6.90 -12.04 19.63
C ASP A 38 -8.28 -11.45 19.34
N ASN A 39 -8.33 -10.13 19.19
CA ASN A 39 -9.57 -9.41 18.91
C ASN A 39 -9.74 -9.17 17.41
N ILE A 40 -10.78 -9.77 16.80
CA ILE A 40 -11.06 -9.66 15.37
C ILE A 40 -11.23 -8.21 14.87
N LEU A 41 -11.76 -7.32 15.71
CA LEU A 41 -11.91 -5.91 15.35
C LEU A 41 -10.54 -5.23 15.29
N VAL A 42 -9.68 -5.48 16.29
CA VAL A 42 -8.30 -4.99 16.30
C VAL A 42 -7.52 -5.57 15.11
N ALA A 43 -7.66 -6.88 14.84
CA ALA A 43 -7.08 -7.54 13.67
C ALA A 43 -7.48 -6.82 12.38
N ALA A 44 -8.77 -6.55 12.18
CA ALA A 44 -9.26 -5.86 11.00
C ALA A 44 -8.64 -4.47 10.82
N PHE A 45 -8.52 -3.68 11.89
CA PHE A 45 -7.89 -2.35 11.83
C PHE A 45 -6.38 -2.42 11.56
N VAL A 46 -5.66 -3.33 12.23
CA VAL A 46 -4.22 -3.51 12.05
C VAL A 46 -3.93 -3.99 10.63
N TYR A 47 -4.67 -4.98 10.13
CA TYR A 47 -4.45 -5.52 8.79
C TYR A 47 -4.83 -4.51 7.72
N TYR A 48 -5.92 -3.74 7.91
CA TYR A 48 -6.23 -2.61 7.05
C TYR A 48 -5.09 -1.59 7.00
N PHE A 49 -4.51 -1.24 8.15
CA PHE A 49 -3.39 -0.31 8.23
C PHE A 49 -2.14 -0.86 7.52
N ILE A 50 -1.79 -2.13 7.73
CA ILE A 50 -0.69 -2.81 7.03
C ILE A 50 -0.90 -2.72 5.51
N GLY A 51 -2.09 -3.05 5.02
CA GLY A 51 -2.38 -2.95 3.59
C GLY A 51 -2.35 -1.52 3.06
N MET A 52 -2.75 -0.53 3.85
CA MET A 52 -2.58 0.89 3.50
C MET A 52 -1.10 1.25 3.35
N VAL A 53 -0.25 0.84 4.29
CA VAL A 53 1.20 1.02 4.22
C VAL A 53 1.77 0.38 2.96
N ILE A 54 1.39 -0.86 2.66
CA ILE A 54 1.82 -1.57 1.44
C ILE A 54 1.35 -0.85 0.17
N SER A 55 0.11 -0.36 0.15
CA SER A 55 -0.40 0.44 -0.98
C SER A 55 0.41 1.71 -1.20
N ARG A 56 0.87 2.37 -0.12
CA ARG A 56 1.79 3.52 -0.20
C ARG A 56 3.15 3.13 -0.74
N LEU A 57 3.76 2.03 -0.29
CA LEU A 57 5.00 1.48 -0.85
C LEU A 57 4.86 1.23 -2.35
N GLY A 58 3.75 0.62 -2.78
CA GLY A 58 3.46 0.41 -4.19
C GLY A 58 3.45 1.72 -4.98
N SER A 59 2.95 2.81 -4.39
CA SER A 59 2.77 4.08 -5.10
C SER A 59 4.03 4.96 -5.09
N LEU A 60 4.85 4.85 -4.04
CA LEU A 60 6.03 5.68 -3.84
C LEU A 60 7.31 5.01 -4.32
N ILE A 61 7.32 3.68 -4.42
CA ILE A 61 8.51 2.90 -4.77
C ILE A 61 8.26 2.10 -6.04
N ILE A 62 7.30 1.16 -6.02
CA ILE A 62 7.09 0.23 -7.14
C ILE A 62 6.71 0.96 -8.43
N GLU A 63 5.68 1.82 -8.39
CA GLU A 63 5.24 2.55 -9.59
C GLU A 63 6.34 3.43 -10.20
N PRO A 64 7.05 4.29 -9.43
CA PRO A 64 8.15 5.07 -9.98
C PRO A 64 9.27 4.22 -10.60
N ILE A 65 9.65 3.10 -9.98
CA ILE A 65 10.67 2.18 -10.52
C ILE A 65 10.19 1.57 -11.83
N LEU A 66 8.97 1.04 -11.88
CA LEU A 66 8.43 0.41 -13.09
C LEU A 66 8.22 1.43 -14.22
N LYS A 67 7.92 2.69 -13.88
CA LYS A 67 7.89 3.80 -14.86
C LYS A 67 9.29 4.12 -15.39
N SER A 68 10.30 4.21 -14.52
CA SER A 68 11.65 4.61 -14.92
C SER A 68 12.33 3.59 -15.84
N VAL A 69 12.05 2.30 -15.66
CA VAL A 69 12.53 1.23 -16.55
C VAL A 69 11.63 1.01 -17.78
N GLY A 70 10.55 1.78 -17.92
CA GLY A 70 9.64 1.69 -19.07
C GLY A 70 8.71 0.47 -19.09
N PHE A 71 8.62 -0.29 -17.99
CA PHE A 71 7.75 -1.46 -17.87
C PHE A 71 6.26 -1.07 -17.88
N VAL A 72 5.93 0.09 -17.30
CA VAL A 72 4.59 0.69 -17.38
C VAL A 72 4.65 2.11 -17.93
N LYS A 73 3.65 2.48 -18.73
CA LYS A 73 3.47 3.83 -19.27
C LYS A 73 2.10 4.34 -18.89
N PHE A 74 2.05 5.57 -18.42
CA PHE A 74 0.81 6.21 -17.99
C PHE A 74 0.47 7.31 -18.99
N ALA A 75 -0.82 7.42 -19.33
CA ALA A 75 -1.32 8.57 -20.07
C ALA A 75 -1.17 9.85 -19.25
N GLU A 76 -1.26 11.00 -19.92
CA GLU A 76 -1.30 12.28 -19.22
C GLU A 76 -2.49 12.33 -18.27
N TYR A 77 -2.27 12.93 -17.11
CA TYR A 77 -3.31 12.98 -16.09
C TYR A 77 -4.53 13.78 -16.55
N ALA A 78 -4.33 14.80 -17.39
CA ALA A 78 -5.42 15.57 -17.97
C ALA A 78 -6.34 14.70 -18.85
N ASP A 79 -5.75 13.81 -19.63
CA ASP A 79 -6.48 12.87 -20.48
C ASP A 79 -7.23 11.85 -19.63
N PHE A 80 -6.62 11.36 -18.54
CA PHE A 80 -7.31 10.50 -17.57
C PHE A 80 -8.57 11.18 -17.02
N VAL A 81 -8.49 12.44 -16.58
CA VAL A 81 -9.64 13.17 -16.02
C VAL A 81 -10.75 13.35 -17.06
N LYS A 82 -10.39 13.71 -18.29
CA LYS A 82 -11.37 13.87 -19.39
C LYS A 82 -12.03 12.53 -19.73
N ALA A 83 -11.23 11.48 -19.90
CA ALA A 83 -11.72 10.17 -20.28
C ALA A 83 -12.57 9.55 -19.17
N SER A 84 -12.18 9.68 -17.90
CA SER A 84 -12.95 9.14 -16.77
C SER A 84 -14.29 9.85 -16.57
N SER A 85 -14.39 11.13 -16.95
CA SER A 85 -15.68 11.85 -16.98
C SER A 85 -16.61 11.38 -18.11
N ALA A 86 -16.06 10.88 -19.22
CA ALA A 86 -16.83 10.38 -20.35
C ALA A 86 -17.19 8.89 -20.22
N ASP A 87 -16.31 8.09 -19.60
CA ASP A 87 -16.50 6.65 -19.40
C ASP A 87 -16.15 6.25 -17.95
N PRO A 88 -17.17 6.00 -17.09
CA PRO A 88 -16.97 5.56 -15.71
C PRO A 88 -16.20 4.23 -15.58
N LYS A 89 -16.16 3.40 -16.64
CA LYS A 89 -15.40 2.14 -16.62
C LYS A 89 -13.90 2.37 -16.47
N ILE A 90 -13.39 3.54 -16.88
CA ILE A 90 -11.98 3.91 -16.73
C ILE A 90 -11.59 4.02 -15.26
N GLU A 91 -12.47 4.53 -14.40
CA GLU A 91 -12.20 4.57 -12.95
C GLU A 91 -12.11 3.15 -12.39
N ILE A 92 -13.04 2.26 -12.74
CA ILE A 92 -13.03 0.85 -12.31
C ILE A 92 -11.75 0.12 -12.76
N LEU A 93 -11.32 0.33 -14.01
CA LEU A 93 -10.08 -0.25 -14.53
C LEU A 93 -8.84 0.31 -13.81
N SER A 94 -8.85 1.59 -13.46
CA SER A 94 -7.79 2.24 -12.67
C SER A 94 -7.72 1.68 -11.24
N GLU A 95 -8.87 1.42 -10.62
CA GLU A 95 -8.94 0.75 -9.32
C GLU A 95 -8.37 -0.68 -9.39
N ALA A 96 -8.74 -1.46 -10.40
CA ALA A 96 -8.17 -2.79 -10.62
C ALA A 96 -6.65 -2.75 -10.84
N ASN A 97 -6.17 -1.78 -11.64
CA ASN A 97 -4.73 -1.57 -11.86
C ASN A 97 -3.98 -1.22 -10.55
N ASN A 98 -4.59 -0.40 -9.69
CA ASN A 98 -4.05 -0.10 -8.36
C ASN A 98 -3.99 -1.33 -7.45
N SER A 99 -4.97 -2.22 -7.53
CA SER A 99 -4.94 -3.50 -6.81
C SER A 99 -3.76 -4.36 -7.25
N TYR A 100 -3.51 -4.52 -8.56
CA TYR A 100 -2.35 -5.27 -9.07
C TYR A 100 -1.03 -4.66 -8.61
N ARG A 101 -0.88 -3.33 -8.72
CA ARG A 101 0.29 -2.61 -8.19
C ARG A 101 0.49 -2.86 -6.69
N THR A 102 -0.59 -2.88 -5.92
CA THR A 102 -0.54 -3.13 -4.47
C THR A 102 -0.15 -4.58 -4.18
N LEU A 103 -0.63 -5.56 -4.96
CA LEU A 103 -0.20 -6.95 -4.83
C LEU A 103 1.28 -7.14 -5.17
N CYS A 104 1.82 -6.45 -6.19
CA CYS A 104 3.26 -6.42 -6.42
C CYS A 104 4.02 -5.90 -5.19
N ALA A 105 3.49 -4.87 -4.53
CA ALA A 105 4.06 -4.33 -3.31
C ALA A 105 3.95 -5.28 -2.11
N VAL A 106 2.89 -6.10 -2.01
CA VAL A 106 2.79 -7.17 -1.00
C VAL A 106 3.95 -8.15 -1.16
N PHE A 107 4.16 -8.67 -2.38
CA PHE A 107 5.24 -9.63 -2.62
C PHE A 107 6.63 -9.02 -2.41
N ALA A 108 6.83 -7.77 -2.82
CA ALA A 108 8.07 -7.05 -2.51
C ALA A 108 8.28 -6.87 -1.00
N ALA A 109 7.23 -6.51 -0.25
CA ALA A 109 7.29 -6.37 1.20
C ALA A 109 7.58 -7.70 1.90
N LEU A 110 7.04 -8.83 1.39
CA LEU A 110 7.35 -10.17 1.90
C LEU A 110 8.84 -10.51 1.72
N CYS A 111 9.42 -10.19 0.56
CA CYS A 111 10.86 -10.35 0.36
C CYS A 111 11.67 -9.46 1.32
N LEU A 112 11.22 -8.21 1.55
CA LEU A 112 11.89 -7.28 2.46
C LEU A 112 11.84 -7.74 3.92
N ILE A 113 10.70 -8.23 4.42
CA ILE A 113 10.62 -8.72 5.80
C ILE A 113 11.44 -9.99 6.00
N LYS A 114 11.49 -10.89 5.01
CA LYS A 114 12.37 -12.06 5.06
C LYS A 114 13.84 -11.67 5.09
N LEU A 115 14.23 -10.68 4.28
CA LEU A 115 15.58 -10.12 4.29
C LEU A 115 15.91 -9.47 5.64
N TYR A 116 14.98 -8.70 6.20
CA TYR A 116 15.13 -8.10 7.53
C TYR A 116 15.37 -9.18 8.60
N ALA A 117 14.55 -10.24 8.64
CA ALA A 117 14.71 -11.35 9.59
C ALA A 117 16.11 -12.00 9.49
N TRP A 118 16.61 -12.18 8.26
CA TRP A 118 17.95 -12.73 8.03
C TRP A 118 19.05 -11.79 8.54
N ILE A 119 18.94 -10.48 8.29
CA ILE A 119 19.92 -9.48 8.76
C ILE A 119 19.88 -9.34 10.28
N GLU A 120 18.69 -9.38 10.89
CA GLU A 120 18.51 -9.31 12.35
C GLU A 120 19.23 -10.47 13.04
N GLY A 121 19.19 -11.67 12.47
CA GLY A 121 19.95 -12.83 12.98
C GLY A 121 21.48 -12.67 12.90
N LEU A 122 21.98 -11.80 12.02
CA LEU A 122 23.42 -11.53 11.85
C LEU A 122 23.91 -10.34 12.69
N CYS A 123 23.01 -9.41 13.07
CA CYS A 123 23.38 -8.15 13.72
C CYS A 123 22.54 -7.90 14.99
N PRO A 124 23.05 -8.26 16.18
CA PRO A 124 22.33 -8.09 17.45
C PRO A 124 21.99 -6.64 17.81
N ILE A 125 22.64 -5.64 17.20
CA ILE A 125 22.35 -4.22 17.44
C ILE A 125 20.95 -3.84 16.92
N LEU A 126 20.46 -4.55 15.89
CA LEU A 126 19.17 -4.31 15.26
C LEU A 126 17.99 -4.71 16.17
N SER A 127 18.18 -5.74 17.00
CA SER A 127 17.10 -6.32 17.82
C SER A 127 16.55 -5.37 18.90
N GLY A 128 17.32 -4.37 19.32
CA GLY A 128 16.88 -3.37 20.32
C GLY A 128 16.26 -2.09 19.73
N HIS A 129 16.49 -1.79 18.44
CA HIS A 129 16.13 -0.50 17.84
C HIS A 129 15.10 -0.62 16.71
N GLY A 130 14.71 -1.85 16.33
CA GLY A 130 13.81 -2.11 15.20
C GLY A 130 12.48 -1.33 15.28
N GLY A 131 11.86 -1.25 16.46
CA GLY A 131 10.61 -0.52 16.65
C GLY A 131 10.73 1.00 16.39
N PHE A 132 11.80 1.63 16.89
CA PHE A 132 12.05 3.05 16.65
C PHE A 132 12.34 3.34 15.16
N VAL A 133 13.16 2.49 14.53
CA VAL A 133 13.44 2.57 13.09
C VAL A 133 12.17 2.43 12.27
N LEU A 134 11.30 1.46 12.60
CA LEU A 134 10.02 1.26 11.93
C LEU A 134 9.12 2.50 12.02
N ILE A 135 9.04 3.13 13.19
CA ILE A 135 8.24 4.37 13.37
C ILE A 135 8.78 5.49 12.47
N LEU A 136 10.11 5.69 12.41
CA LEU A 136 10.71 6.71 11.53
C LEU A 136 10.47 6.44 10.05
N LEU A 137 10.53 5.16 9.64
CA LEU A 137 10.23 4.74 8.26
C LEU A 137 8.76 4.99 7.92
N LEU A 138 7.83 4.64 8.81
CA LEU A 138 6.40 4.90 8.63
C LEU A 138 6.11 6.39 8.56
N LEU A 139 6.69 7.20 9.45
CA LEU A 139 6.55 8.66 9.42
C LEU A 139 7.03 9.23 8.07
N SER A 140 8.21 8.82 7.62
CA SER A 140 8.76 9.24 6.33
C SER A 140 7.85 8.84 5.16
N LEU A 141 7.39 7.57 5.14
CA LEU A 141 6.47 7.06 4.13
C LEU A 141 5.19 7.88 4.06
N PHE A 142 4.59 8.21 5.21
CA PHE A 142 3.35 8.98 5.26
C PHE A 142 3.55 10.46 4.94
N LEU A 143 4.70 11.08 5.26
CA LEU A 143 5.04 12.43 4.81
C LEU A 143 5.10 12.51 3.28
N PHE A 144 5.79 11.56 2.63
CA PHE A 144 5.84 11.51 1.16
C PHE A 144 4.49 11.16 0.54
N SER A 145 3.72 10.30 1.20
CA SER A 145 2.35 9.96 0.78
C SER A 145 1.43 11.17 0.83
N TYR A 146 1.50 11.94 1.92
CA TYR A 146 0.76 13.18 2.09
C TYR A 146 1.12 14.18 0.99
N ARG A 147 2.42 14.40 0.74
CA ARG A 147 2.89 15.25 -0.36
C ARG A 147 2.35 14.81 -1.73
N LYS A 148 2.44 13.50 -2.05
CA LYS A 148 1.95 12.94 -3.32
C LYS A 148 0.43 13.13 -3.46
N GLN A 149 -0.32 12.89 -2.39
CA GLN A 149 -1.78 13.02 -2.40
C GLN A 149 -2.21 14.48 -2.61
N THR A 150 -1.58 15.42 -1.91
CA THR A 150 -1.84 16.85 -2.09
C THR A 150 -1.54 17.29 -3.52
N ALA A 151 -0.41 16.85 -4.09
CA ALA A 151 -0.07 17.16 -5.48
C ALA A 151 -1.11 16.62 -6.48
N TYR A 152 -1.66 15.42 -6.27
CA TYR A 152 -2.72 14.85 -7.10
C TYR A 152 -4.00 15.70 -7.06
N ILE A 153 -4.40 16.15 -5.87
CA ILE A 153 -5.56 17.04 -5.68
C ILE A 153 -5.33 18.35 -6.43
N THR A 154 -4.18 19.00 -6.23
CA THR A 154 -3.83 20.24 -6.93
C THR A 154 -3.82 20.07 -8.45
N LYS A 155 -3.26 18.96 -8.96
CA LYS A 155 -3.25 18.66 -10.40
C LYS A 155 -4.68 18.48 -10.94
N ARG A 156 -5.58 17.86 -10.16
CA ARG A 156 -6.99 17.64 -10.55
C ARG A 156 -7.75 18.95 -10.69
N ILE A 157 -7.57 19.87 -9.74
CA ILE A 157 -8.20 21.20 -9.77
C ILE A 157 -7.78 21.94 -11.04
N ARG A 158 -6.47 22.04 -11.30
CA ARG A 158 -5.90 22.73 -12.47
C ARG A 158 -6.25 22.13 -13.83
N THR A 159 -6.77 20.91 -13.86
CA THR A 159 -7.17 20.25 -15.12
C THR A 159 -8.61 20.62 -15.51
N LYS A 160 -9.41 21.11 -14.55
CA LYS A 160 -10.78 21.56 -14.79
C LYS A 160 -10.87 23.04 -15.20
N ASP A 161 -9.82 23.80 -14.94
CA ASP A 161 -9.60 25.17 -15.42
C ASP A 161 -9.09 25.16 -16.86
#